data_AF-A0A1Y5D616-F1
#
_entry.id   AF-A0A1Y5D616-F1
#
_cell.length_a   1.000
_cell.length_b   1.000
_cell.length_c   1.000
_cell.angle_alpha   90.00
_cell.angle_beta   90.00
_cell.angle_gamma   90.00
#
_symmetry.space_group_name_H-M   'P 1'
#
loop_
_entity.id
_entity.type
_entity.pdbx_description
1 polymer ?
#
loop_
_entity_poly.entity_id
_entity_poly.type
_entity_poly.pdbx_seq_one_letter_code
_entity_poly.pdbx_strand_id
1 'polypeptide(L)'
;MFLADRGYFKLSYLESIDAAGGFYVVRAKTTVNPTVVAVFNRKGITLKRFTSKKQKDVKKHIRRSVIVDMDVEGKTDYRLIASWPKGKSEPTYWAIILGLAFSALGISSIKRLKSLI
;
A
#
# COMPACT_ATOMS: atom_id res chain seq x y z
N MET A 1 7.06 -14.82 5.86
CA MET A 1 6.65 -13.74 4.93
C MET A 1 5.65 -14.31 3.93
N PHE A 2 4.45 -13.76 3.87
CA PHE A 2 3.34 -14.17 3.00
C PHE A 2 3.21 -13.24 1.78
N LEU A 3 3.23 -13.80 0.58
CA LEU A 3 3.12 -13.05 -0.68
C LEU A 3 1.93 -13.60 -1.45
N ALA A 4 0.98 -12.74 -1.84
CA ALA A 4 -0.21 -13.20 -2.53
C ALA A 4 -0.86 -12.17 -3.46
N ASP A 5 -1.64 -12.66 -4.43
CA ASP A 5 -2.46 -11.82 -5.31
C ASP A 5 -3.80 -11.45 -4.64
N ARG A 6 -4.59 -10.67 -5.36
CA ARG A 6 -5.84 -10.01 -4.96
C ARG A 6 -6.90 -10.94 -4.39
N GLY A 7 -6.88 -12.23 -4.75
CA GLY A 7 -7.79 -13.24 -4.21
C GLY A 7 -7.64 -13.45 -2.70
N TYR A 8 -6.44 -13.17 -2.17
CA TYR A 8 -6.09 -13.33 -0.75
C TYR A 8 -6.23 -12.05 0.06
N PHE A 9 -6.69 -10.95 -0.57
CA PHE A 9 -6.94 -9.69 0.13
C PHE A 9 -8.24 -9.76 0.95
N LYS A 10 -8.12 -10.34 2.15
CA LYS A 10 -9.16 -10.39 3.20
C LYS A 10 -8.57 -9.77 4.46
N LEU A 11 -9.14 -8.65 4.92
CA LEU A 11 -8.61 -7.88 6.04
C LEU A 11 -8.43 -8.73 7.31
N SER A 12 -9.43 -9.55 7.65
CA SER A 12 -9.35 -10.47 8.80
C SER A 12 -8.22 -11.50 8.70
N TYR A 13 -7.84 -11.90 7.48
CA TYR A 13 -6.73 -12.81 7.29
C TYR A 13 -5.39 -12.08 7.42
N LEU A 14 -5.29 -10.85 6.90
CA LEU A 14 -4.09 -10.02 7.07
C LEU A 14 -3.85 -9.69 8.55
N GLU A 15 -4.92 -9.41 9.29
CA GLU A 15 -4.92 -9.24 10.74
C GLU A 15 -4.44 -10.50 11.47
N SER A 16 -4.90 -11.70 11.08
CA SER A 16 -4.41 -12.93 11.69
C SER A 16 -2.91 -13.20 11.43
N ILE A 17 -2.39 -12.76 10.28
CA ILE A 17 -0.96 -12.87 9.98
C ILE A 17 -0.18 -11.92 10.90
N ASP A 18 -0.64 -10.68 11.04
CA ASP A 18 -0.04 -9.67 11.93
C ASP A 18 -0.04 -10.14 13.38
N ALA A 19 -1.19 -10.58 13.90
CA ALA A 19 -1.33 -11.10 15.26
C ALA A 19 -0.41 -12.30 15.56
N ALA A 20 -0.04 -13.10 14.54
CA ALA A 20 0.90 -14.20 14.66
C ALA A 20 2.39 -13.76 14.57
N GLY A 21 2.68 -12.45 14.53
CA GLY A 21 4.02 -11.90 14.31
C GLY A 21 4.53 -12.08 12.87
N GLY A 22 3.62 -12.35 11.94
CA GLY A 22 3.93 -12.58 10.54
C GLY A 22 4.04 -11.31 9.72
N PHE A 23 4.61 -11.43 8.52
CA PHE A 23 4.75 -10.34 7.55
C PHE A 23 4.03 -10.69 6.26
N TYR A 24 3.39 -9.70 5.62
CA TYR A 24 2.71 -9.91 4.34
C TYR A 24 2.96 -8.79 3.31
N VAL A 25 2.91 -9.17 2.03
CA VAL A 25 2.74 -8.27 0.89
C VAL A 25 1.66 -8.87 -0.01
N VAL A 26 0.50 -8.24 -0.04
CA VAL A 26 -0.66 -8.76 -0.78
C VAL A 26 -1.16 -7.70 -1.74
N ARG A 27 -1.44 -8.09 -2.98
CA ARG A 27 -2.08 -7.17 -3.94
C ARG A 27 -3.47 -6.82 -3.43
N ALA A 28 -3.75 -5.55 -3.18
CA ALA A 28 -5.06 -5.12 -2.69
C ALA A 28 -6.09 -5.06 -3.82
N LYS A 29 -7.38 -5.13 -3.46
CA LYS A 29 -8.47 -4.95 -4.43
C LYS A 29 -8.44 -3.52 -4.98
N THR A 30 -8.76 -3.34 -6.26
CA THR A 30 -8.87 -1.99 -6.86
C THR A 30 -10.04 -1.19 -6.28
N THR A 31 -10.99 -1.87 -5.63
CA THR A 31 -12.16 -1.31 -4.96
C THR A 31 -11.93 -0.92 -3.51
N VAL A 32 -10.72 -1.14 -2.95
CA VAL A 32 -10.44 -0.71 -1.57
C VAL A 32 -10.56 0.81 -1.48
N ASN A 33 -11.23 1.29 -0.44
CA ASN A 33 -11.39 2.71 -0.21
C ASN A 33 -11.29 3.07 1.28
N PRO A 34 -10.18 2.72 1.96
CA PRO A 34 -9.99 3.05 3.36
C PRO A 34 -9.80 4.55 3.56
N THR A 35 -9.85 4.98 4.83
CA THR A 35 -9.46 6.34 5.21
C THR A 35 -7.93 6.38 5.27
N VAL A 36 -7.34 7.41 4.69
CA VAL A 36 -5.90 7.60 4.69
C VAL A 36 -5.51 8.49 5.85
N VAL A 37 -4.65 8.00 6.75
CA VAL A 37 -4.23 8.73 7.96
C VAL A 37 -2.88 9.40 7.76
N ALA A 38 -1.97 8.79 7.01
CA ALA A 38 -0.72 9.41 6.61
C ALA A 38 -0.40 9.08 5.15
N VAL A 39 0.26 10.00 4.46
CA VAL A 39 0.68 9.81 3.06
C VAL A 39 2.10 10.30 2.90
N PHE A 40 2.91 9.51 2.21
CA PHE A 40 4.30 9.82 1.91
C PHE A 40 4.56 9.63 0.41
N ASN A 41 5.40 10.49 -0.15
CA ASN A 41 5.94 10.28 -1.48
C ASN A 41 7.12 9.29 -1.43
N ARG A 42 7.68 8.93 -2.59
CA ARG A 42 8.86 8.07 -2.71
C ARG A 42 10.09 8.53 -1.88
N LYS A 43 10.20 9.82 -1.55
CA LYS A 43 11.29 10.38 -0.72
C LYS A 43 10.97 10.35 0.78
N GLY A 44 9.84 9.77 1.19
CA GLY A 44 9.39 9.78 2.59
C GLY A 44 8.78 11.12 3.04
N ILE A 45 8.57 12.08 2.12
CA ILE A 45 8.01 13.38 2.48
C ILE A 45 6.50 13.27 2.63
N THR A 46 5.98 13.74 3.75
CA THR A 46 4.55 13.74 4.07
C THR A 46 3.75 14.65 3.13
N LEU A 47 2.63 14.13 2.62
CA LEU A 47 1.68 14.86 1.77
C LEU A 47 0.41 15.23 2.56
N LYS A 48 0.53 16.21 3.46
CA LYS A 48 -0.51 16.60 4.44
C LYS A 48 -1.90 16.84 3.84
N ARG A 49 -1.99 17.31 2.59
CA ARG A 49 -3.27 17.55 1.89
C ARG A 49 -4.14 16.31 1.70
N PHE A 50 -3.56 15.11 1.87
CA PHE A 50 -4.26 13.84 1.69
C PHE A 50 -4.60 13.13 2.99
N THR A 51 -4.19 13.68 4.14
CA THR A 51 -4.58 13.19 5.46
C THR A 51 -6.10 13.30 5.64
N SER A 52 -6.68 12.28 6.25
CA SER A 52 -8.12 12.10 6.49
C SER A 52 -8.97 12.08 5.21
N LYS A 53 -8.36 11.84 4.04
CA LYS A 53 -9.09 11.65 2.77
C LYS A 53 -9.33 10.16 2.51
N LYS A 54 -10.36 9.87 1.73
CA LYS A 54 -10.56 8.52 1.19
C LYS A 54 -9.51 8.22 0.13
N GLN A 55 -9.05 6.97 0.10
CA GLN A 55 -8.06 6.49 -0.87
C GLN A 55 -8.44 6.86 -2.32
N LYS A 56 -9.71 6.73 -2.70
CA LYS A 56 -10.19 7.09 -4.06
C LYS A 56 -9.98 8.57 -4.40
N ASP A 57 -10.02 9.46 -3.41
CA ASP A 57 -9.81 10.88 -3.61
C ASP A 57 -8.32 11.21 -3.69
N VAL A 58 -7.48 10.46 -2.98
CA VAL A 58 -6.02 10.50 -3.17
C VAL A 58 -5.68 10.03 -4.59
N LYS A 59 -6.25 8.91 -5.07
CA LYS A 59 -6.02 8.32 -6.40
C LYS A 59 -6.12 9.34 -7.54
N LYS A 60 -7.11 10.25 -7.48
CA LYS A 60 -7.32 11.31 -8.49
C LYS A 60 -6.12 12.26 -8.66
N HIS A 61 -5.26 12.34 -7.65
CA HIS A 61 -4.11 13.25 -7.61
C HIS A 61 -2.77 12.52 -7.76
N ILE A 62 -2.76 11.19 -7.83
CA ILE A 62 -1.54 10.39 -8.03
C ILE A 62 -1.24 10.31 -9.52
N ARG A 63 -0.07 10.80 -9.94
CA ARG A 63 0.42 10.68 -11.32
C ARG A 63 1.09 9.33 -11.56
N ARG A 64 1.08 8.84 -12.81
CA ARG A 64 1.60 7.53 -13.24
C ARG A 64 3.08 7.25 -12.90
N SER A 65 3.89 8.27 -12.59
CA SER A 65 5.32 8.09 -12.28
C SER A 65 5.63 8.03 -10.78
N VAL A 66 4.61 8.08 -9.91
CA VAL A 66 4.78 8.29 -8.48
C VAL A 66 4.37 7.05 -7.70
N ILE A 67 5.25 6.59 -6.80
CA ILE A 67 4.89 5.69 -5.72
C ILE A 67 4.33 6.54 -4.59
N VAL A 68 3.14 6.18 -4.12
CA VAL A 68 2.50 6.83 -2.98
C VAL A 68 2.32 5.78 -1.90
N ASP A 69 2.93 6.04 -0.76
CA ASP A 69 2.82 5.23 0.43
C ASP A 69 1.76 5.84 1.35
N MET A 70 0.87 5.03 1.88
CA MET A 70 -0.27 5.48 2.66
C MET A 70 -0.43 4.58 3.86
N ASP A 71 -0.44 5.16 5.06
CA ASP A 71 -0.98 4.46 6.22
C ASP A 71 -2.50 4.66 6.17
N VAL A 72 -3.24 3.55 6.29
CA VAL A 72 -4.68 3.54 6.12
C VAL A 72 -5.38 2.89 7.28
N GLU A 73 -6.51 3.47 7.66
CA GLU A 73 -7.35 3.05 8.77
C GLU A 73 -8.67 2.47 8.25
N GLY A 74 -9.18 1.45 8.94
CA GLY A 74 -10.46 0.83 8.64
C GLY A 74 -10.86 -0.23 9.66
N LYS A 75 -11.37 -1.37 9.18
CA LYS A 75 -11.62 -2.55 10.04
C LYS A 75 -10.33 -3.17 10.56
N THR A 76 -9.29 -3.05 9.77
CA THR A 76 -7.93 -3.48 10.05
C THR A 76 -7.06 -2.39 9.47
N ASP A 77 -6.09 -1.93 10.25
CA ASP A 77 -5.16 -0.91 9.82
C ASP A 77 -3.98 -1.56 9.10
N TYR A 78 -3.52 -0.93 8.04
CA TYR A 78 -2.42 -1.45 7.24
C TYR A 78 -1.76 -0.32 6.45
N ARG A 79 -0.65 -0.63 5.80
CA ARG A 79 0.00 0.26 4.86
C ARG A 79 -0.35 -0.12 3.43
N LEU A 80 -0.77 0.86 2.65
CA LEU A 80 -1.22 0.74 1.27
C LEU A 80 -0.27 1.48 0.34
N ILE A 81 0.44 0.74 -0.50
CA ILE A 81 1.35 1.30 -1.51
C ILE A 81 0.66 1.32 -2.85
N ALA A 82 0.52 2.51 -3.44
CA ALA A 82 0.12 2.68 -4.82
C ALA A 82 1.37 2.68 -5.73
N SER A 83 1.36 1.83 -6.75
CA SER A 83 2.41 1.74 -7.76
C SER A 83 1.80 1.76 -9.16
N TRP A 84 2.50 2.32 -10.14
CA TRP A 84 2.04 2.33 -11.53
C TRP A 84 2.97 1.49 -12.40
N PRO A 85 2.57 0.29 -12.82
CA PRO A 85 3.33 -0.49 -13.78
C PRO A 85 3.34 0.19 -15.15
N LYS A 86 4.39 -0.04 -15.94
CA LYS A 86 4.51 0.53 -17.29
C LYS A 86 3.32 0.07 -18.14
N GLY A 87 2.68 1.01 -18.85
CA GLY A 87 1.55 0.72 -19.73
C GLY A 87 0.20 0.48 -19.04
N LYS A 88 0.09 0.59 -17.72
CA LYS A 88 -1.21 0.50 -17.02
C LYS A 88 -1.89 1.87 -16.92
N SER A 89 -3.19 1.90 -17.22
CA SER A 89 -4.03 3.10 -17.06
C SER A 89 -4.34 3.42 -15.60
N GLU A 90 -4.26 2.41 -14.72
CA GLU A 90 -4.59 2.48 -13.30
C GLU A 90 -3.45 1.96 -12.41
N PRO A 91 -3.37 2.42 -11.14
CA PRO A 91 -2.38 1.94 -10.20
C PRO A 91 -2.70 0.53 -9.71
N THR A 92 -1.65 -0.22 -9.41
CA THR A 92 -1.71 -1.43 -8.59
C THR A 92 -1.48 -1.07 -7.12
N TYR A 93 -2.36 -1.56 -6.26
CA TYR A 93 -2.29 -1.37 -4.82
C TYR A 93 -1.70 -2.59 -4.13
N TRP A 94 -0.85 -2.34 -3.13
CA TRP A 94 -0.22 -3.36 -2.30
C TRP A 94 -0.50 -3.08 -0.85
N ALA A 95 -1.04 -4.06 -0.13
CA ALA A 95 -1.20 -4.01 1.31
C ALA A 95 -0.02 -4.69 1.98
N ILE A 96 0.55 -4.00 2.97
CA ILE A 96 1.63 -4.48 3.83
C ILE A 96 1.32 -4.11 5.29
N ILE A 97 1.96 -4.79 6.23
CA ILE A 97 1.80 -4.55 7.67
C ILE A 97 2.17 -3.11 8.08
N LEU A 98 1.39 -2.55 9.01
CA LEU A 98 1.61 -1.21 9.56
C LEU A 98 2.83 -1.26 10.51
N GLY A 99 3.88 -0.50 10.22
CA GLY A 99 5.11 -0.47 11.04
C GLY A 99 6.35 -1.08 10.38
N LEU A 100 6.20 -1.76 9.23
CA LEU A 100 7.36 -2.02 8.38
C LEU A 100 7.81 -0.69 7.75
N ALA A 101 8.72 -0.01 8.44
CA ALA A 101 9.29 1.25 8.00
C ALA A 101 9.74 1.13 6.55
N PHE A 102 9.51 2.18 5.76
CA PHE A 102 9.99 2.29 4.38
C PHE A 102 11.51 1.99 4.28
N SER A 103 12.25 2.16 5.39
CA SER A 103 13.65 1.80 5.56
C SER A 103 13.92 0.30 5.71
N ALA A 104 13.06 -0.48 6.38
CA ALA A 104 13.29 -1.91 6.65
C ALA A 104 12.98 -2.80 5.43
N LEU A 105 12.05 -2.39 4.56
CA LEU A 105 11.88 -3.02 3.24
C LEU A 105 12.86 -2.47 2.20
N GLY A 106 13.42 -1.29 2.42
CA GLY A 106 14.39 -0.68 1.53
C GLY A 106 13.84 -0.42 0.11
N ILE A 107 14.51 0.48 -0.59
CA ILE A 107 14.28 0.69 -2.03
C ILE A 107 14.50 -0.62 -2.81
N SER A 108 15.25 -1.58 -2.26
CA SER A 108 15.50 -2.92 -2.79
C SER A 108 14.26 -3.81 -2.87
N SER A 109 13.40 -3.87 -1.85
CA SER A 109 12.19 -4.70 -1.91
C SER A 109 11.11 -4.07 -2.79
N ILE A 110 11.05 -2.75 -2.86
CA ILE A 110 10.21 -2.03 -3.82
C ILE A 110 10.76 -2.18 -5.26
N LYS A 111 12.09 -2.22 -5.46
CA LYS A 111 12.70 -2.58 -6.75
C LYS A 111 12.40 -4.04 -7.14
N ARG A 112 12.35 -4.97 -6.17
CA ARG A 112 11.93 -6.36 -6.37
C ARG A 112 10.43 -6.48 -6.66
N LEU A 113 9.59 -5.68 -5.99
CA LEU A 113 8.18 -5.51 -6.38
C LEU A 113 8.11 -4.98 -7.81
N LYS A 114 8.88 -3.97 -8.20
CA LYS A 114 8.95 -3.52 -9.61
C LYS A 114 9.48 -4.56 -10.61
N SER A 115 10.18 -5.61 -10.18
CA SER A 115 10.58 -6.73 -11.05
C SER A 115 9.57 -7.88 -11.06
N LEU A 116 8.57 -7.85 -10.17
CA LEU A 116 7.47 -8.81 -10.05
C LEU A 116 6.13 -8.22 -10.58
N ILE A 117 6.13 -7.00 -11.12
CA ILE A 117 4.99 -6.28 -11.73
C ILE A 117 5.45 -5.66 -13.04
#